data_AF-A0A9W9WCJ5-F1
#
_entry.id   AF-A0A9W9WCJ5-F1
#
_cell.length_a   1.000
_cell.length_b   1.000
_cell.length_c   1.000
_cell.angle_alpha   90.00
_cell.angle_beta   90.00
_cell.angle_gamma   90.00
#
_symmetry.space_group_name_H-M   'P 1'
#
loop_
_entity.id
_entity.type
_entity.pdbx_description
1 polymer ?
#
loop_
_entity_poly.entity_id
_entity_poly.type
_entity_poly.pdbx_seq_one_letter_code
_entity_poly.pdbx_strand_id
1 'polypeptide(L)'
;MITKDYGVFLTPTLVTYAAMAAPEFSGFLPLVSAKKNRAGFDKSLHALGLASKIGVNICFGTDLLGPLHYAHSKDLAIQSTVQSNLEILRSATTTPARVLGQDSFLG
;
A
#
# COMPACT_ATOMS: atom_id res chain seq x y z
N MET A 1 -13.46 15.19 -7.57
CA MET A 1 -12.44 15.30 -6.50
C MET A 1 -11.08 15.16 -7.17
N ILE A 2 -10.17 16.14 -7.02
CA ILE A 2 -9.01 16.39 -7.90
C ILE A 2 -8.25 15.11 -8.31
N THR A 3 -7.84 14.23 -7.39
CA THR A 3 -7.02 13.06 -7.77
C THR A 3 -7.74 12.09 -8.71
N LYS A 4 -9.03 11.84 -8.49
CA LYS A 4 -9.84 11.00 -9.38
C LYS A 4 -10.02 11.66 -10.74
N ASP A 5 -10.38 12.93 -10.75
CA ASP A 5 -10.77 13.65 -11.96
C ASP A 5 -9.59 13.77 -12.94
N TYR A 6 -8.35 13.77 -12.42
CA TYR A 6 -7.12 13.78 -13.20
C TYR A 6 -6.55 12.37 -13.50
N GLY A 7 -7.25 11.30 -13.13
CA GLY A 7 -6.80 9.92 -13.39
C GLY A 7 -5.51 9.52 -12.66
N VAL A 8 -5.21 10.15 -11.52
CA VAL A 8 -3.98 9.92 -10.75
C VAL A 8 -3.95 8.49 -10.20
N PHE A 9 -2.74 7.93 -10.11
CA PHE A 9 -2.47 6.65 -9.47
C PHE A 9 -1.93 6.84 -8.06
N LEU A 10 -2.40 6.00 -7.13
CA LEU A 10 -1.94 5.94 -5.75
C LEU A 10 -1.35 4.56 -5.47
N THR A 11 -0.13 4.51 -4.93
CA THR A 11 0.52 3.26 -4.51
C THR A 11 0.77 3.31 -2.99
N PRO A 12 -0.20 2.89 -2.16
CA PRO A 12 0.02 2.79 -0.72
C PRO A 12 1.05 1.70 -0.40
N THR A 13 1.82 1.88 0.67
CA THR A 13 2.88 0.96 1.11
C THR A 13 2.67 0.54 2.56
N LEU A 14 1.50 -0.03 2.88
CA LEU A 14 1.08 -0.22 4.28
C LEU A 14 1.94 -1.23 5.03
N VAL A 15 2.32 -2.32 4.37
CA VAL A 15 3.10 -3.39 4.99
C VAL A 15 4.48 -2.96 5.49
N THR A 16 5.13 -1.94 4.90
CA THR A 16 6.44 -1.49 5.40
C THR A 16 6.32 -0.91 6.80
N TYR A 17 5.27 -0.13 7.08
CA TYR A 17 5.01 0.39 8.41
C TYR A 17 4.79 -0.74 9.43
N ALA A 18 3.99 -1.74 9.05
CA ALA A 18 3.67 -2.87 9.90
C ALA A 18 4.90 -3.75 10.17
N ALA A 19 5.68 -4.05 9.13
CA ALA A 19 6.88 -4.88 9.24
C ALA A 19 7.98 -4.20 10.07
N MET A 20 8.21 -2.89 9.88
CA MET A 20 9.16 -2.13 10.70
C MET A 20 8.77 -1.99 12.17
N ALA A 21 7.47 -2.12 12.49
CA ALA A 21 6.96 -2.05 13.85
C ALA A 21 6.81 -3.42 14.55
N ALA A 22 7.09 -4.51 13.84
CA ALA A 22 6.92 -5.85 14.37
C ALA A 22 7.95 -6.15 15.48
N PRO A 23 7.57 -6.88 16.56
CA PRO A 23 8.47 -7.15 17.68
C PRO A 23 9.80 -7.81 17.29
N GLU A 24 9.78 -8.71 16.32
CA GLU A 24 10.96 -9.40 15.79
C GLU A 24 11.95 -8.45 15.07
N PHE A 25 11.50 -7.25 14.69
CA PHE A 25 12.33 -6.18 14.13
C PHE A 25 12.50 -5.01 15.10
N SER A 26 12.42 -5.27 16.42
CA SER A 26 12.73 -4.25 17.43
C SER A 26 14.12 -3.65 17.18
N GLY A 27 14.19 -2.32 17.10
CA GLY A 27 15.42 -1.60 16.77
C GLY A 27 15.70 -1.39 15.28
N PHE A 28 14.86 -1.89 14.36
CA PHE A 28 15.00 -1.63 12.92
C PHE A 28 14.95 -0.14 12.59
N LEU A 29 14.12 0.62 13.32
CA LEU A 29 14.04 2.06 13.21
C LEU A 29 14.65 2.75 14.45
N PRO A 30 15.40 3.85 14.26
CA PRO A 30 15.70 4.78 15.34
C PRO A 30 14.41 5.28 16.01
N LEU A 31 14.45 5.57 17.32
CA LEU A 31 13.25 5.94 18.11
C LEU A 31 12.42 7.08 17.49
N VAL A 32 13.09 8.10 16.93
CA VAL A 32 12.44 9.22 16.25
C VAL A 32 11.65 8.75 15.02
N SER A 33 12.22 7.84 14.24
CA SER A 33 11.57 7.26 13.06
C SER A 33 10.46 6.29 13.46
N ALA A 34 10.64 5.49 14.51
CA ALA A 34 9.62 4.57 15.01
C ALA A 34 8.34 5.31 15.45
N LYS A 35 8.48 6.46 16.12
CA LYS A 35 7.34 7.30 16.51
C LYS A 35 6.58 7.83 15.28
N LYS A 36 7.29 8.27 14.24
CA LYS A 36 6.69 8.71 12.98
C LYS A 36 6.03 7.56 12.23
N ASN A 37 6.67 6.40 12.19
CA ASN A 37 6.19 5.20 11.53
C ASN A 37 4.79 4.79 12.03
N ARG A 38 4.61 4.74 13.36
CA ARG A 38 3.32 4.39 13.97
C ARG A 38 2.21 5.37 13.59
N ALA A 39 2.50 6.67 13.64
CA ALA A 39 1.53 7.69 13.24
C ALA A 39 1.24 7.71 11.73
N GLY A 40 2.19 7.24 10.91
CA GLY A 40 2.03 7.12 9.46
C GLY A 40 1.07 6.01 9.08
N PHE A 41 1.16 4.84 9.73
CA PHE A 41 0.34 3.67 9.41
C PHE A 41 -1.17 3.97 9.44
N ASP A 42 -1.67 4.50 10.57
CA ASP A 42 -3.11 4.75 10.75
C ASP A 42 -3.65 5.76 9.72
N LYS A 43 -2.86 6.80 9.42
CA LYS A 43 -3.19 7.82 8.42
C LYS A 43 -3.21 7.23 7.02
N SER A 44 -2.23 6.39 6.68
CA SER A 44 -2.15 5.73 5.38
C SER A 44 -3.31 4.75 5.17
N LEU A 45 -3.71 4.00 6.21
CA LEU A 45 -4.85 3.09 6.13
C LEU A 45 -6.17 3.86 5.93
N HIS A 46 -6.36 4.95 6.66
CA HIS A 46 -7.52 5.83 6.47
C HIS A 46 -7.53 6.47 5.06
N ALA A 47 -6.38 6.93 4.58
CA ALA A 47 -6.25 7.50 3.24
C ALA A 47 -6.58 6.48 2.14
N LEU A 48 -6.16 5.21 2.31
CA LEU A 48 -6.52 4.12 1.41
C LEU A 48 -8.04 3.89 1.38
N GLY A 49 -8.69 3.82 2.54
CA GLY A 49 -10.14 3.66 2.61
C GLY A 49 -10.90 4.80 1.89
N LEU A 50 -10.45 6.04 2.07
CA LEU A 50 -11.01 7.19 1.33
C LEU A 50 -10.77 7.03 -0.18
N ALA A 51 -9.53 6.76 -0.59
CA ALA A 51 -9.12 6.57 -1.99
C ALA A 51 -9.93 5.47 -2.71
N SER A 52 -10.19 4.35 -2.03
CA SER A 52 -11.04 3.28 -2.57
C SER A 52 -12.48 3.77 -2.74
N LYS A 53 -13.05 4.39 -1.70
CA LYS A 53 -14.44 4.89 -1.72
C LYS A 53 -14.72 5.89 -2.84
N ILE A 54 -13.76 6.78 -3.13
CA ILE A 54 -13.94 7.80 -4.18
C ILE A 54 -13.56 7.27 -5.58
N GLY A 55 -12.91 6.11 -5.67
CA GLY A 55 -12.53 5.46 -6.92
C GLY A 55 -11.25 6.02 -7.56
N VAL A 56 -10.20 6.24 -6.75
CA VAL A 56 -8.84 6.53 -7.27
C VAL A 56 -8.24 5.25 -7.87
N ASN A 57 -7.38 5.38 -8.89
CA ASN A 57 -6.64 4.23 -9.41
C ASN A 57 -5.59 3.79 -8.37
N ILE A 58 -5.82 2.69 -7.67
CA ILE A 58 -4.92 2.18 -6.62
C ILE A 58 -4.04 1.07 -7.19
N CYS A 59 -2.72 1.17 -6.98
CA CYS A 59 -1.73 0.15 -7.31
C CYS A 59 -1.17 -0.49 -6.04
N PHE A 60 -0.75 -1.74 -6.14
CA PHE A 60 -0.08 -2.45 -5.07
C PHE A 60 1.39 -2.04 -4.98
N GLY A 61 1.89 -1.80 -3.77
CA GLY A 61 3.30 -1.55 -3.51
C GLY A 61 3.64 -1.81 -2.06
N THR A 62 4.86 -2.29 -1.77
CA THR A 62 5.22 -2.71 -0.42
C THR A 62 6.21 -1.78 0.25
N ASP A 63 7.20 -1.25 -0.49
CA ASP A 63 8.31 -0.42 0.01
C ASP A 63 9.04 -1.05 1.21
N LEU A 64 9.16 -2.38 1.20
CA LEU A 64 9.86 -3.12 2.24
C LEU A 64 11.37 -2.93 2.09
N LEU A 65 12.06 -2.91 3.23
CA LEU A 65 13.49 -2.63 3.32
C LEU A 65 14.25 -3.84 3.86
N GLY A 66 15.35 -4.22 3.20
CA GLY A 66 16.26 -5.27 3.65
C GLY A 66 15.56 -6.58 4.05
N PRO A 67 15.72 -7.06 5.29
CA PRO A 67 15.17 -8.35 5.73
C PRO A 67 13.63 -8.37 5.78
N LEU A 68 12.96 -7.22 5.66
CA LEU A 68 11.50 -7.12 5.74
C LEU A 68 10.79 -7.66 4.49
N HIS A 69 11.50 -7.93 3.39
CA HIS A 69 10.92 -8.40 2.12
C HIS A 69 10.06 -9.66 2.25
N TYR A 70 10.30 -10.50 3.26
CA TYR A 70 9.46 -11.66 3.57
C TYR A 70 7.98 -11.31 3.80
N ALA A 71 7.69 -10.06 4.20
CA ALA A 71 6.35 -9.59 4.50
C ALA A 71 5.53 -9.20 3.27
N HIS A 72 6.07 -9.28 2.05
CA HIS A 72 5.45 -8.76 0.82
C HIS A 72 3.96 -9.11 0.67
N SER A 73 3.60 -10.39 0.79
CA SER A 73 2.21 -10.85 0.63
C SER A 73 1.29 -10.47 1.79
N LYS A 74 1.84 -10.12 2.96
CA LYS A 74 1.05 -9.69 4.13
C LYS A 74 0.31 -8.38 3.86
N ASP A 75 0.76 -7.58 2.90
CA ASP A 75 0.09 -6.33 2.54
C ASP A 75 -1.34 -6.57 2.01
N LEU A 76 -1.57 -7.68 1.31
CA LEU A 76 -2.90 -8.06 0.81
C LEU A 76 -3.90 -8.23 1.95
N ALA A 77 -3.45 -8.84 3.06
CA ALA A 77 -4.28 -8.98 4.25
C ALA A 77 -4.55 -7.63 4.93
N ILE A 78 -3.57 -6.73 4.96
CA ILE A 78 -3.76 -5.38 5.51
C ILE A 78 -4.78 -4.60 4.66
N GLN A 79 -4.65 -4.61 3.33
CA GLN A 79 -5.56 -3.91 2.41
C GLN A 79 -7.00 -4.45 2.51
N SER A 80 -7.19 -5.75 2.80
CA SER A 80 -8.53 -6.36 2.97
C SER A 80 -9.36 -5.78 4.10
N THR A 81 -8.75 -5.02 5.01
CA THR A 81 -9.48 -4.31 6.07
C THR A 81 -10.27 -3.10 5.55
N VAL A 82 -9.94 -2.58 4.36
CA VAL A 82 -10.53 -1.37 3.77
C VAL A 82 -10.91 -1.49 2.29
N GLN A 83 -10.51 -2.58 1.62
CA GLN A 83 -10.83 -2.88 0.21
C GLN A 83 -11.41 -4.28 0.09
N SER A 84 -12.24 -4.49 -0.93
CA SER A 84 -12.69 -5.83 -1.34
C SER A 84 -11.57 -6.63 -2.00
N ASN A 85 -11.70 -7.97 -1.98
CA ASN A 85 -10.73 -8.85 -2.65
C ASN A 85 -10.55 -8.52 -4.14
N LEU A 86 -11.61 -8.11 -4.83
CA LEU A 86 -11.53 -7.72 -6.24
C LEU A 86 -10.72 -6.44 -6.44
N GLU A 87 -10.90 -5.43 -5.58
CA GLU A 87 -10.13 -4.19 -5.63
C GLU A 87 -8.64 -4.44 -5.38
N ILE A 88 -8.32 -5.33 -4.43
CA ILE A 88 -6.94 -5.72 -4.10
C ILE A 88 -6.29 -6.47 -5.26
N LEU A 89 -6.99 -7.43 -5.86
CA LEU A 89 -6.44 -8.15 -7.02
C LEU A 89 -6.21 -7.20 -8.20
N ARG A 90 -7.11 -6.25 -8.46
CA ARG A 90 -6.91 -5.22 -9.48
C ARG A 90 -5.71 -4.32 -9.18
N SER A 91 -5.52 -3.93 -7.92
CA SER A 91 -4.37 -3.10 -7.53
C SER A 91 -3.04 -3.81 -7.76
N ALA A 92 -3.01 -5.14 -7.72
CA ALA A 92 -1.82 -5.94 -8.00
C ALA A 92 -1.69 -6.44 -9.46
N THR A 93 -2.66 -6.14 -10.33
CA THR A 93 -2.70 -6.65 -11.72
C THR A 93 -3.03 -5.55 -12.74
N THR A 94 -4.30 -5.37 -13.06
CA THR A 94 -4.81 -4.48 -14.13
C THR A 94 -4.54 -3.01 -13.91
N THR A 95 -4.55 -2.52 -12.66
CA THR A 95 -4.25 -1.11 -12.39
C THR A 95 -2.78 -0.76 -12.65
N PRO A 96 -1.77 -1.47 -12.09
CA PRO A 96 -0.36 -1.16 -12.36
C PRO A 96 0.06 -1.45 -13.80
N ALA A 97 -0.60 -2.38 -14.52
CA ALA A 97 -0.35 -2.56 -15.95
C ALA A 97 -0.60 -1.26 -16.74
N ARG A 98 -1.61 -0.48 -16.37
CA ARG A 98 -1.88 0.85 -16.95
C ARG A 98 -0.80 1.88 -16.61
N VAL A 99 -0.25 1.84 -15.38
CA VAL A 99 0.87 2.72 -14.98
C VAL A 99 2.11 2.45 -15.81
N LEU A 100 2.37 1.18 -16.10
CA LEU A 100 3.52 0.73 -16.89
C LEU A 100 3.30 0.92 -18.41
N GLY A 101 2.11 1.31 -18.86
CA GLY A 101 1.75 1.37 -20.27
C GLY A 101 1.75 -0.01 -20.95
N GLN A 102 1.36 -1.06 -20.22
CA GLN A 102 1.39 -2.47 -20.63
C GLN A 102 0.06 -3.18 -20.38
N ASP A 103 -1.06 -2.45 -20.39
CA ASP A 103 -2.42 -2.95 -20.09
C ASP A 103 -2.98 -3.96 -21.11
N SER A 104 -2.31 -4.13 -22.25
CA SER A 104 -2.64 -5.15 -23.25
C SER A 104 -1.80 -6.43 -23.13
N PHE A 105 -0.82 -6.47 -22.21
CA PHE A 105 0.15 -7.56 -22.10
C PHE A 105 0.33 -8.08 -20.68
N LEU A 106 0.44 -7.18 -19.71
CA LEU A 106 0.51 -7.50 -18.29
C LEU A 106 -0.86 -7.33 -17.64
N GLY A 107 -1.09 -8.09 -16.56
CA GLY A 107 -2.11 -7.85 -15.53
C GLY A 107 -3.52 -7.58 -16.04
#